data_AF-A0A6V7IDN4-F1
#
_entry.id   AF-A0A6V7IDN4-F1
#
_cell.length_a   1.000
_cell.length_b   1.000
_cell.length_c   1.000
_cell.angle_alpha   90.00
_cell.angle_beta   90.00
_cell.angle_gamma   90.00
#
_symmetry.space_group_name_H-M   'P 1'
#
loop_
_entity.id
_entity.type
_entity.pdbx_description
1 polymer ?
#
loop_
_entity_poly.entity_id
_entity_poly.type
_entity_poly.pdbx_seq_one_letter_code
_entity_poly.pdbx_strand_id
1 'polypeptide(L)'
;ESVRLVRLNLPGIVDPRQEKVRLECEYELSPGETLYQVRWYKDTNEFFRYGPTFNPPGEDFNVTGVRVCKEESNDRVVVLHQQTSLQLNPKPP
;
A
#
# COMPACT_ATOMS: atom_id res chain seq x y z
N GLU A 1 -5.09 17.19 -13.58
CA GLU A 1 -4.98 16.20 -12.48
C GLU A 1 -3.54 16.21 -11.99
N SER A 2 -3.31 16.36 -10.68
CA SER A 2 -1.94 16.46 -10.13
C SER A 2 -1.27 15.10 -9.93
N VAL A 3 -2.05 14.01 -9.90
CA VAL A 3 -1.60 12.62 -9.81
C VAL A 3 -2.46 11.76 -10.72
N ARG A 4 -1.86 10.82 -11.46
CA ARG A 4 -2.54 9.81 -12.27
C ARG A 4 -2.13 8.42 -11.80
N LEU A 5 -3.10 7.59 -11.39
CA LEU A 5 -2.85 6.17 -11.12
C LEU A 5 -2.56 5.46 -12.44
N VAL A 6 -1.41 4.80 -12.52
CA VAL A 6 -0.98 4.01 -13.69
C VAL A 6 -1.36 2.56 -13.50
N ARG A 7 -1.00 1.96 -12.36
CA ARG A 7 -1.22 0.55 -12.09
C ARG A 7 -1.34 0.28 -10.59
N LEU A 8 -2.28 -0.59 -10.23
CA LEU A 8 -2.38 -1.15 -8.89
C LEU A 8 -2.22 -2.67 -8.99
N ASN A 9 -1.14 -3.20 -8.41
CA ASN A 9 -0.81 -4.62 -8.42
C ASN A 9 -1.00 -5.18 -7.01
N LEU A 10 -2.09 -5.93 -6.82
CA LEU A 10 -2.43 -6.58 -5.57
C LEU A 10 -2.49 -8.09 -5.82
N PRO A 11 -1.88 -8.92 -4.95
CA PRO A 11 -1.97 -10.37 -5.10
C PRO A 11 -3.39 -10.83 -4.79
N GLY A 12 -4.10 -11.34 -5.79
CA GLY A 12 -5.50 -11.75 -5.63
C GLY A 12 -5.71 -12.88 -4.63
N ILE A 13 -4.76 -13.81 -4.51
CA ILE A 13 -4.73 -14.84 -3.47
C ILE A 13 -3.32 -14.87 -2.89
N VAL A 14 -3.21 -14.71 -1.58
CA VAL A 14 -1.95 -14.80 -0.86
C VAL A 14 -1.72 -16.26 -0.46
N ASP A 15 -0.60 -16.86 -0.90
CA ASP A 15 -0.22 -18.20 -0.45
C ASP A 15 0.08 -18.16 1.06
N PRO A 16 -0.59 -18.99 1.88
CA PRO A 16 -0.35 -19.03 3.31
C PRO A 16 1.04 -19.56 3.69
N ARG A 17 1.93 -19.88 2.74
CA ARG A 17 3.36 -20.17 2.95
C ARG A 17 4.26 -18.96 2.68
N GLN A 18 3.73 -17.91 2.05
CA GLN A 18 4.50 -16.73 1.70
C GLN A 18 4.66 -15.83 2.94
N GLU A 19 5.90 -15.58 3.36
CA GLU A 19 6.19 -14.81 4.58
C GLU A 19 5.78 -13.33 4.47
N LYS A 20 5.80 -12.80 3.24
CA LYS A 20 5.56 -11.39 2.94
C LYS A 20 4.78 -11.19 1.66
N VAL A 21 3.85 -10.24 1.69
CA VAL A 21 3.00 -9.84 0.59
C VAL A 21 3.39 -8.44 0.14
N ARG A 22 3.53 -8.21 -1.16
CA ARG A 22 3.83 -6.88 -1.72
C ARG A 22 2.59 -6.33 -2.39
N LEU A 23 2.22 -5.12 -2.02
CA LEU A 23 1.20 -4.32 -2.71
C LEU A 23 1.92 -3.21 -3.45
N GLU A 24 1.69 -3.08 -4.75
CA GLU A 24 2.43 -2.12 -5.57
C GLU A 24 1.46 -1.15 -6.25
N CYS A 25 1.76 0.14 -6.17
CA CYS A 25 1.00 1.24 -6.73
C CYS A 25 1.94 2.10 -7.57
N GLU A 26 1.76 2.06 -8.88
CA GLU A 26 2.45 2.92 -9.83
C GLU A 26 1.55 4.11 -10.15
N TYR A 27 2.11 5.31 -10.00
CA TYR A 27 1.44 6.56 -10.31
C TYR A 27 2.43 7.55 -10.95
N GLU A 28 1.89 8.49 -11.73
CA GLU A 28 2.61 9.60 -12.33
C GLU A 28 2.15 10.92 -11.72
N LEU A 29 3.09 11.81 -11.45
CA LEU A 29 2.83 13.20 -11.05
C LEU A 29 2.88 14.10 -12.27
N SER A 30 2.06 15.14 -12.28
CA SER A 30 2.17 16.18 -13.31
C SER A 30 3.53 16.91 -13.22
N PRO A 31 4.06 17.43 -14.33
CA PRO A 31 5.34 18.15 -14.31
C PRO A 31 5.32 19.30 -13.30
N GLY A 32 6.32 19.34 -12.40
CA GLY A 32 6.44 20.36 -11.35
C GLY A 32 5.70 20.05 -10.05
N GLU A 33 4.90 18.98 -10.00
CA GLU A 33 4.23 18.52 -8.78
C GLU A 33 5.14 17.61 -7.95
N THR A 34 4.96 17.64 -6.63
CA THR A 34 5.61 16.71 -5.70
C THR A 34 4.57 15.85 -5.00
N LEU A 35 4.98 14.65 -4.60
CA LEU A 35 4.09 13.77 -3.85
C LEU A 35 3.83 14.40 -2.47
N TYR A 36 2.56 14.67 -2.16
CA TYR A 36 2.17 15.06 -0.81
C TYR A 36 2.10 13.82 0.12
N GLN A 37 1.27 12.83 -0.25
CA GLN A 37 1.05 11.63 0.55
C GLN A 37 0.43 10.50 -0.28
N VAL A 38 0.78 9.25 0.05
CA VAL A 38 0.08 8.03 -0.36
C VAL A 38 -0.52 7.38 0.88
N ARG A 39 -1.75 6.87 0.77
CA ARG A 39 -2.45 6.19 1.86
C ARG A 39 -3.00 4.86 1.36
N TRP A 40 -2.86 3.84 2.20
CA TRP A 40 -3.35 2.50 1.95
C TRP A 40 -4.43 2.14 2.95
N TYR A 41 -5.53 1.63 2.41
CA TYR A 41 -6.74 1.32 3.16
C TYR A 41 -7.12 -0.15 3.00
N LYS A 42 -7.55 -0.76 4.10
CA LYS A 42 -8.30 -2.01 4.10
C LYS A 42 -9.71 -1.66 4.53
N ASP A 43 -10.67 -1.89 3.64
CA ASP A 43 -12.04 -1.44 3.80
C ASP A 43 -12.07 0.09 3.98
N THR A 44 -12.43 0.59 5.17
CA THR A 44 -12.44 2.02 5.51
C THR A 44 -11.30 2.43 6.43
N ASN A 45 -10.43 1.49 6.84
CA ASN A 45 -9.39 1.75 7.82
C ASN A 45 -8.04 1.94 7.13
N GLU A 46 -7.41 3.08 7.37
CA GLU A 46 -6.04 3.33 6.94
C GLU A 46 -5.12 2.39 7.71
N PHE A 47 -4.24 1.68 7.01
CA PHE A 47 -3.24 0.81 7.65
C PHE A 47 -1.81 1.26 7.38
N PHE A 48 -1.59 2.09 6.34
CA PHE A 48 -0.28 2.66 6.06
C PHE A 48 -0.40 4.00 5.35
N ARG A 49 0.48 4.95 5.71
CA ARG A 49 0.70 6.18 4.95
C ARG A 49 2.18 6.38 4.68
N TYR A 50 2.46 6.98 3.53
CA TYR A 50 3.76 7.51 3.19
C TYR A 50 3.62 8.98 2.80
N GLY A 51 4.47 9.85 3.35
CA GLY A 51 4.62 11.25 2.92
C GLY A 51 6.10 11.62 2.95
N PRO A 52 6.69 12.10 1.83
CA PRO A 52 8.12 12.39 1.76
C PRO A 52 8.54 13.55 2.69
N THR A 53 7.58 14.39 3.09
CA THR A 53 7.80 15.48 4.05
C THR A 53 7.53 15.08 5.51
N PHE A 54 7.13 13.84 5.78
CA PHE A 54 6.86 13.37 7.14
C PHE A 54 8.15 12.87 7.82
N ASN A 55 8.14 12.84 9.15
CA ASN A 55 9.22 12.29 9.96
C ASN A 55 8.65 11.39 11.07
N PRO A 56 8.69 10.05 10.92
CA PRO A 56 9.28 9.31 9.79
C PRO A 56 8.46 9.43 8.48
N PRO A 57 9.05 9.18 7.30
CA PRO A 57 8.35 9.27 6.02
C PRO A 57 7.19 8.29 5.84
N GLY A 58 7.18 7.20 6.62
CA GLY A 58 6.15 6.18 6.60
C GLY A 58 5.63 5.88 8.01
N GLU A 59 4.32 5.70 8.12
CA GLU A 59 3.62 5.39 9.38
C GLU A 59 2.59 4.29 9.13
N ASP A 60 2.55 3.30 10.01
CA ASP A 60 1.58 2.22 10.00
C ASP A 60 0.50 2.43 11.06
N PHE A 61 -0.69 1.92 10.80
CA PHE A 61 -1.82 1.97 11.71
C PHE A 61 -2.33 0.57 11.99
N ASN A 62 -2.75 0.35 13.24
CA ASN A 62 -3.25 -0.96 13.64
C ASN A 62 -4.61 -1.23 13.00
N VAL A 63 -4.63 -2.14 12.03
CA VAL A 63 -5.85 -2.64 11.40
C VAL A 63 -5.86 -4.15 11.53
N THR A 64 -6.99 -4.70 12.00
CA THR A 64 -7.13 -6.14 12.24
C THR A 64 -6.81 -6.94 10.98
N GLY A 65 -5.89 -7.90 11.12
CA GLY A 65 -5.47 -8.73 10.00
C GLY A 65 -4.63 -7.98 8.97
N VAL A 66 -3.94 -6.90 9.35
CA VAL A 66 -2.90 -6.25 8.55
C VAL A 66 -1.69 -5.97 9.42
N ARG A 67 -0.50 -6.38 8.94
CA ARG A 67 0.76 -6.08 9.62
C ARG A 67 1.78 -5.57 8.61
N VAL A 68 2.11 -4.29 8.67
CA VAL A 68 3.04 -3.64 7.73
C VAL A 68 4.48 -3.88 8.16
N CYS A 69 5.35 -4.19 7.20
CA CYS A 69 6.81 -4.12 7.34
C CYS A 69 7.26 -2.73 6.87
N LYS A 70 7.34 -1.77 7.80
CA LYS A 70 7.62 -0.36 7.48
C LYS A 70 8.98 -0.16 6.83
N GLU A 71 9.95 -0.96 7.25
CA GLU A 71 11.35 -0.92 6.79
C GLU A 71 11.47 -1.29 5.31
N GLU A 72 10.49 -2.02 4.77
CA GLU A 72 10.44 -2.46 3.37
C GLU A 72 9.32 -1.75 2.58
N SER A 73 8.63 -0.78 3.20
CA SER A 73 7.51 -0.05 2.60
C SER A 73 7.89 1.41 2.25
N ASN A 74 7.31 1.93 1.18
CA ASN A 74 7.49 3.29 0.68
C ASN A 74 6.22 3.79 -0.04
N ASP A 75 6.35 4.85 -0.84
CA ASP A 75 5.24 5.46 -1.57
C ASP A 75 4.61 4.55 -2.63
N ARG A 76 5.39 3.64 -3.23
CA ARG A 76 4.93 2.76 -4.31
C ARG A 76 4.70 1.33 -3.86
N VAL A 77 5.45 0.85 -2.89
CA VAL A 77 5.42 -0.55 -2.44
C VAL A 77 5.08 -0.58 -0.96
N VAL A 78 4.06 -1.36 -0.60
CA VAL A 78 3.77 -1.69 0.80
C VAL A 78 3.93 -3.18 1.01
N VAL A 79 4.76 -3.52 1.99
CA VAL A 79 5.05 -4.90 2.34
C VAL A 79 4.28 -5.27 3.60
N LEU A 80 3.52 -6.35 3.52
CA LEU A 80 2.72 -6.89 4.62
C LEU A 80 3.25 -8.25 5.05
N HIS A 81 3.25 -8.54 6.34
CA HIS A 81 3.57 -9.88 6.84
C HIS A 81 2.39 -10.85 6.62
N GLN A 82 2.71 -12.14 6.49
CA GLN A 82 1.82 -13.28 6.25
C GLN A 82 0.53 -13.35 7.10
N GLN A 83 0.49 -12.73 8.28
CA GLN A 83 -0.75 -12.65 9.10
C GLN A 83 -1.85 -11.77 8.46
N THR A 84 -1.59 -11.23 7.27
CA THR A 84 -2.49 -10.29 6.62
C THR A 84 -3.57 -11.01 5.81
N SER A 85 -4.79 -11.01 6.33
CA SER A 85 -5.97 -11.54 5.63
C SER A 85 -6.55 -10.46 4.71
N LEU A 86 -5.89 -10.21 3.59
CA LEU A 86 -6.48 -9.41 2.51
C LEU A 86 -7.39 -10.32 1.69
N GLN A 87 -8.69 -10.28 1.95
CA GLN A 87 -9.67 -10.80 0.99
C GLN A 87 -9.76 -9.79 -0.17
N LEU A 88 -8.77 -9.83 -1.07
CA LEU A 88 -8.83 -9.11 -2.33
C LEU A 88 -9.76 -9.88 -3.24
N ASN A 89 -11.02 -9.47 -3.30
CA ASN A 89 -11.98 -10.09 -4.21
C ASN A 89 -11.65 -9.67 -5.65
N PRO A 90 -11.17 -10.56 -6.52
CA PRO A 90 -11.13 -10.27 -7.94
C PRO A 90 -12.57 -10.13 -8.42
N LYS A 91 -12.93 -8.95 -8.95
CA LYS A 91 -14.20 -8.78 -9.65
C LYS A 91 -13.99 -9.22 -11.11
N PRO A 92 -14.60 -10.32 -11.58
CA PRO A 92 -14.59 -10.64 -13.00
C PRO A 92 -15.45 -9.62 -13.79
N PRO A 93 -15.18 -9.44 -15.11
CA PRO A 93 -15.94 -8.56 -15.97
C PRO A 93 -17.42 -8.95 -16.09
#